data_AF-A0A452TLM6-F1
#
_entry.id   AF-A0A452TLM6-F1
#
_cell.length_a   1.000
_cell.length_b   1.000
_cell.length_c   1.000
_cell.angle_alpha   90.00
_cell.angle_beta   90.00
_cell.angle_gamma   90.00
#
_symmetry.space_group_name_H-M   'P 1'
#
loop_
_entity.id
_entity.type
_entity.pdbx_description
1 polymer ?
#
loop_
_entity_poly.entity_id
_entity_poly.type
_entity_poly.pdbx_seq_one_letter_code
_entity_poly.pdbx_strand_id
1 'polypeptide(L)'
;PESGAGGGAEGGGEKQTPHRAPMTTLGSYEASEGCERKKGQRWGSLERRGMQAMEGEVLLPALYEEEEEEEEEEVEEEEEQEQKGGSVSSLSVSKHRGLSLTETELEELRAQVLQLVAELEETRELAGQHEDDSLELQGLLEDERLASAQQAEVFTKQIQQLQGELRSLREEISLLEREKESELKEIEQELHLAQTEIQNLRQAAEDSATEHESDIASLQEDLCRMQNELDDMERIRGEYEMEITSLRAEMEMKSSDPSNSLNLSDYSEMQEELQQLRDRYRFLNEEYRALQESNSSLTGQLADLESERTRRATEKWLESQMLKDMMSAESQTSEMDFLEPDPETQLLRQQLLGAEEQMHDMQNKCKELCCELQELQHHRRTSEEEQRRLQRELKCAQNEVLRFQTSHNVTQPSPAPEPPIFSLPLVGLVVISALLWCWWAETSS
;
A
#
# COMPACT_ATOMS: atom_id res chain seq x y z
N PRO A 1 -32.87 20.60 38.06
CA PRO A 1 -34.19 20.35 37.43
C PRO A 1 -34.92 21.68 37.21
N GLU A 2 -34.66 22.30 36.07
CA GLU A 2 -35.41 23.45 35.55
C GLU A 2 -35.73 23.24 34.07
N SER A 3 -36.76 23.92 33.61
CA SER A 3 -37.49 23.67 32.36
C SER A 3 -37.18 24.70 31.27
N GLY A 4 -37.26 24.30 30.00
CA GLY A 4 -37.29 25.23 28.85
C GLY A 4 -37.47 24.47 27.54
N ALA A 5 -38.32 24.97 26.63
CA ALA A 5 -38.76 24.24 25.43
C ALA A 5 -38.72 25.09 24.14
N GLY A 6 -38.79 24.40 22.99
CA GLY A 6 -38.91 24.98 21.64
C GLY A 6 -37.60 25.03 20.84
N GLY A 7 -37.56 24.87 19.52
CA GLY A 7 -38.65 24.57 18.55
C GLY A 7 -38.25 24.96 17.12
N GLY A 8 -38.73 24.24 16.08
CA GLY A 8 -38.44 24.50 14.66
C GLY A 8 -37.13 23.84 14.16
N ALA A 9 -37.04 23.04 13.09
CA ALA A 9 -37.82 22.80 11.87
C ALA A 9 -37.46 23.66 10.63
N GLU A 10 -36.35 23.29 9.97
CA GLU A 10 -36.15 23.37 8.51
C GLU A 10 -35.43 22.07 8.07
N GLY A 11 -35.64 21.49 6.89
CA GLY A 11 -36.45 21.97 5.77
C GLY A 11 -35.69 21.90 4.45
N GLY A 12 -35.23 20.72 4.02
CA GLY A 12 -34.39 20.61 2.82
C GLY A 12 -34.20 19.17 2.36
N GLY A 13 -35.23 18.58 1.77
CA GLY A 13 -35.14 17.27 1.11
C GLY A 13 -35.25 17.41 -0.39
N GLU A 14 -34.24 16.98 -1.13
CA GLU A 14 -34.32 16.81 -2.58
C GLU A 14 -34.02 15.35 -2.94
N LYS A 15 -34.93 14.73 -3.69
CA LYS A 15 -34.84 13.34 -4.13
C LYS A 15 -34.53 13.30 -5.63
N GLN A 16 -33.57 12.49 -6.04
CA GLN A 16 -33.61 11.90 -7.39
C GLN A 16 -32.84 10.58 -7.48
N THR A 17 -33.61 9.49 -7.59
CA THR A 17 -33.39 8.24 -8.36
C THR A 17 -34.58 7.32 -8.01
N PRO A 18 -35.12 6.55 -8.97
CA PRO A 18 -34.71 5.14 -9.06
C PRO A 18 -34.72 4.57 -10.49
N HIS A 19 -34.50 3.24 -10.58
CA HIS A 19 -34.40 2.36 -11.76
C HIS A 19 -33.01 2.29 -12.42
N ARG A 20 -32.47 1.11 -12.79
CA ARG A 20 -32.96 -0.29 -12.66
C ARG A 20 -31.79 -1.26 -12.92
N ALA A 21 -31.71 -2.38 -12.20
CA ALA A 21 -30.73 -3.46 -12.41
C ALA A 21 -31.06 -4.32 -13.65
N PRO A 22 -30.16 -5.20 -14.16
CA PRO A 22 -30.05 -6.54 -13.55
C PRO A 22 -28.67 -7.26 -13.58
N MET A 23 -28.57 -8.27 -12.71
CA MET A 23 -27.87 -9.59 -12.75
C MET A 23 -26.49 -9.76 -13.43
N THR A 24 -25.45 -10.31 -12.79
CA THR A 24 -25.20 -11.71 -12.30
C THR A 24 -25.26 -12.87 -13.30
N THR A 25 -24.07 -13.34 -13.69
CA THR A 25 -23.63 -14.76 -13.80
C THR A 25 -22.11 -14.74 -13.52
N LEU A 26 -21.58 -15.17 -12.36
CA LEU A 26 -21.48 -16.54 -11.85
C LEU A 26 -20.70 -17.46 -12.80
N GLY A 27 -19.41 -17.62 -12.52
CA GLY A 27 -18.48 -18.55 -13.17
C GLY A 27 -17.40 -18.94 -12.16
N SER A 28 -17.35 -20.22 -11.81
CA SER A 28 -16.41 -20.77 -10.81
C SER A 28 -15.01 -20.89 -11.39
N TYR A 29 -13.99 -20.80 -10.53
CA TYR A 29 -12.67 -21.34 -10.84
C TYR A 29 -12.22 -22.24 -9.68
N GLU A 30 -11.85 -23.48 -10.02
CA GLU A 30 -11.30 -24.45 -9.09
C GLU A 30 -9.77 -24.27 -8.96
N ALA A 31 -9.20 -24.90 -7.93
CA ALA A 31 -7.82 -24.69 -7.52
C ALA A 31 -6.77 -25.29 -8.48
N SER A 32 -5.58 -24.69 -8.49
CA SER A 32 -4.34 -25.34 -8.95
C SER A 32 -3.10 -24.72 -8.32
N GLU A 33 -2.58 -25.35 -7.27
CA GLU A 33 -1.16 -25.30 -6.88
C GLU A 33 -0.71 -26.73 -6.55
N GLY A 34 0.53 -27.08 -6.90
CA GLY A 34 1.10 -28.39 -6.50
C GLY A 34 1.97 -29.11 -7.52
N CYS A 35 2.87 -28.41 -8.23
CA CYS A 35 3.96 -29.06 -8.96
C CYS A 35 4.97 -29.66 -7.95
N GLU A 36 5.54 -30.84 -8.22
CA GLU A 36 7.00 -30.99 -8.45
C GLU A 36 7.52 -32.43 -8.70
N ARG A 37 8.16 -32.58 -9.87
CA ARG A 37 9.45 -33.28 -10.13
C ARG A 37 9.65 -34.75 -9.68
N LYS A 38 9.91 -35.62 -10.68
CA LYS A 38 11.29 -36.05 -11.06
C LYS A 38 11.36 -37.00 -12.26
N LYS A 39 12.53 -36.98 -12.91
CA LYS A 39 12.98 -37.76 -14.09
C LYS A 39 12.35 -37.30 -15.43
N GLY A 40 13.11 -37.13 -16.51
CA GLY A 40 14.57 -37.19 -16.62
C GLY A 40 15.05 -37.37 -18.06
N GLN A 41 15.83 -36.39 -18.55
CA GLN A 41 16.68 -36.43 -19.74
C GLN A 41 16.02 -36.58 -21.13
N ARG A 42 16.62 -35.85 -22.10
CA ARG A 42 16.73 -36.21 -23.53
C ARG A 42 15.53 -35.93 -24.47
N TRP A 43 15.13 -34.66 -24.57
CA TRP A 43 14.62 -34.09 -25.83
C TRP A 43 15.21 -32.70 -26.08
N GLY A 44 16.38 -32.67 -26.72
CA GLY A 44 17.11 -31.44 -27.05
C GLY A 44 17.88 -31.59 -28.35
N SER A 45 17.19 -31.91 -29.45
CA SER A 45 17.76 -32.01 -30.81
C SER A 45 16.71 -32.07 -31.95
N LEU A 46 15.45 -31.69 -31.73
CA LEU A 46 14.42 -31.70 -32.80
C LEU A 46 13.78 -30.34 -33.12
N GLU A 47 14.27 -29.26 -32.52
CA GLU A 47 13.88 -27.88 -32.86
C GLU A 47 14.98 -27.23 -33.72
N ARG A 48 14.77 -27.27 -35.06
CA ARG A 48 15.35 -26.41 -36.12
C ARG A 48 15.30 -27.02 -37.55
N ARG A 49 14.61 -28.15 -37.78
CA ARG A 49 14.43 -28.72 -39.14
C ARG A 49 13.00 -29.21 -39.40
N GLY A 50 12.00 -28.37 -39.11
CA GLY A 50 10.58 -28.72 -39.27
C GLY A 50 9.62 -27.58 -39.59
N MET A 51 10.07 -26.32 -39.67
CA MET A 51 9.23 -25.13 -39.94
C MET A 51 9.62 -24.44 -41.26
N GLN A 52 9.90 -25.22 -42.30
CA GLN A 52 10.15 -24.69 -43.65
C GLN A 52 9.69 -25.70 -44.72
N ALA A 53 8.46 -26.20 -44.57
CA ALA A 53 7.83 -27.15 -45.48
C ALA A 53 6.27 -27.14 -45.43
N MET A 54 5.64 -26.00 -45.15
CA MET A 54 4.20 -25.78 -45.36
C MET A 54 3.89 -24.41 -46.00
N GLU A 55 4.76 -23.99 -46.93
CA GLU A 55 4.38 -23.16 -48.08
C GLU A 55 4.49 -24.03 -49.36
N GLY A 56 3.98 -25.26 -49.26
CA GLY A 56 3.58 -26.00 -50.45
C GLY A 56 2.19 -25.53 -50.80
N GLU A 57 2.02 -24.90 -51.96
CA GLU A 57 0.71 -24.77 -52.57
C GLU A 57 0.12 -26.18 -52.61
N VAL A 58 -0.89 -26.44 -51.77
CA VAL A 58 -1.82 -27.53 -52.03
C VAL A 58 -2.60 -27.06 -53.24
N LEU A 59 -2.00 -27.28 -54.41
CA LEU A 59 -2.75 -27.50 -55.62
C LEU A 59 -3.85 -28.46 -55.19
N LEU A 60 -5.08 -27.95 -55.18
CA LEU A 60 -6.26 -28.78 -55.35
C LEU A 60 -5.84 -29.84 -56.37
N PRO A 61 -6.03 -31.14 -56.10
CA PRO A 61 -6.21 -32.06 -57.20
C PRO A 61 -7.20 -31.34 -58.09
N ALA A 62 -6.74 -30.96 -59.29
CA ALA A 62 -7.65 -30.56 -60.33
C ALA A 62 -8.71 -31.65 -60.31
N LEU A 63 -9.98 -31.26 -60.37
CA LEU A 63 -11.01 -32.23 -60.68
C LEU A 63 -10.46 -32.97 -61.89
N TYR A 64 -10.11 -34.23 -61.70
CA TYR A 64 -10.11 -35.14 -62.80
C TYR A 64 -11.58 -35.11 -63.19
N GLU A 65 -11.88 -34.25 -64.15
CA GLU A 65 -12.49 -34.71 -65.38
C GLU A 65 -11.66 -35.94 -65.82
N GLU A 66 -11.86 -37.05 -65.10
CA GLU A 66 -12.28 -38.28 -65.73
C GLU A 66 -13.49 -37.83 -66.56
N GLU A 67 -13.18 -37.36 -67.77
CA GLU A 67 -13.90 -37.80 -68.94
C GLU A 67 -14.06 -39.30 -68.71
N GLU A 68 -15.22 -39.71 -68.20
CA GLU A 68 -15.69 -41.07 -68.42
C GLU A 68 -15.70 -41.18 -69.95
N GLU A 69 -14.60 -41.70 -70.51
CA GLU A 69 -14.61 -42.31 -71.82
C GLU A 69 -15.60 -43.48 -71.66
N GLU A 70 -16.88 -43.15 -71.87
CA GLU A 70 -17.87 -44.09 -72.34
C GLU A 70 -17.28 -44.63 -73.65
N GLU A 71 -16.50 -45.71 -73.54
CA GLU A 71 -16.20 -46.59 -74.66
C GLU A 71 -17.54 -47.18 -75.11
N GLU A 72 -18.28 -46.39 -75.90
CA GLU A 72 -19.26 -46.90 -76.84
C GLU A 72 -18.50 -47.84 -77.78
N GLU A 73 -18.45 -49.14 -77.43
CA GLU A 73 -18.14 -50.19 -78.40
C GLU A 73 -19.24 -50.18 -79.47
N GLU A 74 -19.12 -49.28 -80.45
CA GLU A 74 -19.77 -49.47 -81.75
C GLU A 74 -19.23 -50.78 -82.33
N VAL A 75 -20.07 -51.81 -82.29
CA VAL A 75 -19.82 -53.05 -83.04
C VAL A 75 -19.96 -52.72 -84.52
N GLU A 76 -18.85 -52.34 -85.15
CA GLU A 76 -18.75 -52.32 -86.61
C GLU A 76 -18.97 -53.74 -87.13
N GLU A 77 -20.15 -54.01 -87.70
CA GLU A 77 -20.36 -55.17 -88.57
C GLU A 77 -19.56 -54.96 -89.86
N GLU A 78 -18.30 -55.41 -89.87
CA GLU A 78 -17.52 -55.56 -91.10
C GLU A 78 -18.18 -56.61 -92.02
N GLU A 79 -19.04 -56.17 -92.94
CA GLU A 79 -19.45 -56.98 -94.10
C GLU A 79 -18.24 -57.23 -95.02
N GLU A 80 -17.46 -58.27 -94.72
CA GLU A 80 -16.27 -58.64 -95.49
C GLU A 80 -16.66 -59.09 -96.91
N GLN A 81 -16.28 -58.29 -97.91
CA GLN A 81 -16.48 -58.63 -99.33
C GLN A 81 -15.52 -59.76 -99.78
N GLU A 82 -15.92 -61.03 -99.69
CA GLU A 82 -15.22 -62.10 -100.43
C GLU A 82 -15.72 -62.22 -101.88
N GLN A 83 -14.80 -61.96 -102.81
CA GLN A 83 -15.07 -61.78 -104.23
C GLN A 83 -14.57 -62.98 -105.06
N LYS A 84 -15.49 -63.89 -105.42
CA LYS A 84 -15.32 -64.92 -106.49
C LYS A 84 -16.72 -65.36 -106.98
N GLY A 85 -16.98 -65.57 -108.27
CA GLY A 85 -16.07 -65.61 -109.42
C GLY A 85 -16.47 -66.74 -110.38
N GLY A 86 -17.52 -66.52 -111.18
CA GLY A 86 -18.05 -67.48 -112.17
C GLY A 86 -19.51 -67.17 -112.51
N SER A 87 -19.82 -66.42 -113.57
CA SER A 87 -19.84 -66.92 -114.96
C SER A 87 -20.61 -68.24 -115.10
N VAL A 88 -21.90 -68.20 -115.49
CA VAL A 88 -22.28 -68.27 -116.92
C VAL A 88 -23.79 -68.05 -117.14
N SER A 89 -24.10 -67.64 -118.37
CA SER A 89 -25.33 -67.91 -119.11
C SER A 89 -26.67 -67.34 -118.61
N SER A 90 -27.07 -66.24 -119.25
CA SER A 90 -28.44 -66.08 -119.71
C SER A 90 -28.91 -67.38 -120.39
N LEU A 91 -30.06 -67.93 -119.98
CA LEU A 91 -30.83 -68.86 -120.80
C LEU A 91 -32.30 -68.44 -120.79
N SER A 92 -32.70 -67.87 -121.93
CA SER A 92 -34.10 -67.73 -122.29
C SER A 92 -34.69 -69.10 -122.68
N VAL A 93 -36.02 -69.18 -122.74
CA VAL A 93 -36.79 -70.28 -123.36
C VAL A 93 -36.75 -71.61 -122.58
N SER A 94 -37.82 -71.91 -121.82
CA SER A 94 -38.91 -72.70 -122.40
C SER A 94 -40.06 -73.03 -121.43
N LYS A 95 -41.27 -73.00 -122.01
CA LYS A 95 -42.46 -73.84 -121.70
C LYS A 95 -42.98 -73.86 -120.26
N HIS A 96 -44.27 -73.53 -120.17
CA HIS A 96 -45.20 -74.30 -119.35
C HIS A 96 -44.98 -75.80 -119.59
N ARG A 97 -44.26 -76.44 -118.68
CA ARG A 97 -44.35 -77.87 -118.43
C ARG A 97 -45.12 -77.96 -117.13
N GLY A 98 -46.33 -78.50 -117.18
CA GLY A 98 -47.02 -78.93 -115.96
C GLY A 98 -46.15 -80.01 -115.34
N LEU A 99 -45.31 -79.63 -114.38
CA LEU A 99 -44.60 -80.55 -113.53
C LEU A 99 -45.64 -81.09 -112.55
N SER A 100 -46.33 -82.15 -112.98
CA SER A 100 -46.93 -83.08 -112.04
C SER A 100 -45.79 -83.70 -111.26
N LEU A 101 -45.38 -83.03 -110.18
CA LEU A 101 -44.64 -83.64 -109.10
C LEU A 101 -45.37 -84.93 -108.73
N THR A 102 -44.61 -86.00 -108.58
CA THR A 102 -45.13 -87.24 -108.00
C THR A 102 -45.62 -86.93 -106.58
N GLU A 103 -46.64 -87.66 -106.13
CA GLU A 103 -47.25 -87.46 -104.80
C GLU A 103 -46.16 -87.45 -103.71
N THR A 104 -45.19 -88.37 -103.83
CA THR A 104 -43.97 -88.47 -103.02
C THR A 104 -43.08 -87.23 -103.00
N GLU A 105 -42.83 -86.56 -104.14
CA GLU A 105 -42.01 -85.33 -104.18
C GLU A 105 -42.74 -84.15 -103.50
N LEU A 106 -44.08 -84.14 -103.55
CA LEU A 106 -44.91 -83.17 -102.80
C LEU A 106 -44.93 -83.50 -101.30
N GLU A 107 -44.97 -84.77 -100.91
CA GLU A 107 -44.81 -85.18 -99.50
C GLU A 107 -43.43 -84.82 -98.95
N GLU A 108 -42.35 -85.03 -99.70
CA GLU A 108 -40.99 -84.67 -99.28
C GLU A 108 -40.80 -83.15 -99.12
N LEU A 109 -41.32 -82.35 -100.06
CA LEU A 109 -41.32 -80.88 -99.92
C LEU A 109 -42.19 -80.41 -98.74
N ARG A 110 -43.33 -81.05 -98.49
CA ARG A 110 -44.15 -80.76 -97.28
C ARG A 110 -43.39 -81.09 -96.00
N ALA A 111 -42.66 -82.20 -95.96
CA ALA A 111 -41.85 -82.58 -94.80
C ALA A 111 -40.70 -81.58 -94.57
N GLN A 112 -40.00 -81.14 -95.63
CA GLN A 112 -38.96 -80.11 -95.54
C GLN A 112 -39.52 -78.76 -95.06
N VAL A 113 -40.69 -78.34 -95.55
CA VAL A 113 -41.35 -77.11 -95.07
C VAL A 113 -41.76 -77.22 -93.60
N LEU A 114 -42.28 -78.37 -93.16
CA LEU A 114 -42.61 -78.59 -91.74
C LEU A 114 -41.36 -78.61 -90.85
N GLN A 115 -40.25 -79.20 -91.32
CA GLN A 115 -38.97 -79.17 -90.61
C GLN A 115 -38.44 -77.75 -90.49
N LEU A 116 -38.42 -76.97 -91.58
CA LEU A 116 -37.99 -75.56 -91.55
C LEU A 116 -38.88 -74.70 -90.66
N VAL A 117 -40.19 -74.98 -90.57
CA VAL A 117 -41.07 -74.29 -89.62
C VAL A 117 -40.71 -74.65 -88.18
N ALA A 118 -40.44 -75.92 -87.87
CA ALA A 118 -40.00 -76.34 -86.54
C ALA A 118 -38.63 -75.74 -86.15
N GLU A 119 -37.67 -75.68 -87.07
CA GLU A 119 -36.36 -75.04 -86.87
C GLU A 119 -36.49 -73.51 -86.69
N LEU A 120 -37.45 -72.86 -87.38
CA LEU A 120 -37.79 -71.45 -87.17
C LEU A 120 -38.55 -71.19 -85.85
N GLU A 121 -39.34 -72.15 -85.37
CA GLU A 121 -39.97 -72.09 -84.06
C GLU A 121 -38.92 -72.27 -82.94
N GLU A 122 -38.02 -73.25 -83.06
CA GLU A 122 -36.91 -73.47 -82.11
C GLU A 122 -35.96 -72.26 -82.04
N THR A 123 -35.53 -71.72 -83.18
CA THR A 123 -34.68 -70.51 -83.19
C THR A 123 -35.39 -69.27 -82.65
N ARG A 124 -36.72 -69.16 -82.80
CA ARG A 124 -37.52 -68.09 -82.17
C ARG A 124 -37.66 -68.26 -80.66
N GLU A 125 -37.84 -69.49 -80.18
CA GLU A 125 -37.86 -69.77 -78.73
C GLU A 125 -36.49 -69.50 -78.09
N LEU A 126 -35.39 -69.87 -78.76
CA LEU A 126 -34.02 -69.53 -78.33
C LEU A 126 -33.76 -68.01 -78.34
N ALA A 127 -34.22 -67.28 -79.36
CA ALA A 127 -34.12 -65.82 -79.36
C ALA A 127 -34.88 -65.18 -78.18
N GLY A 128 -36.08 -65.67 -77.87
CA GLY A 128 -36.84 -65.23 -76.69
C GLY A 128 -36.14 -65.55 -75.37
N GLN A 129 -35.49 -66.71 -75.25
CA GLN A 129 -34.68 -67.06 -74.07
C GLN A 129 -33.48 -66.11 -73.93
N HIS A 130 -32.80 -65.77 -75.03
CA HIS A 130 -31.70 -64.80 -75.00
C HIS A 130 -32.16 -63.36 -74.67
N GLU A 131 -33.37 -62.96 -75.11
CA GLU A 131 -33.99 -61.70 -74.68
C GLU A 131 -34.27 -61.70 -73.16
N ASP A 132 -34.86 -62.77 -72.62
CA ASP A 132 -35.11 -62.93 -71.18
C ASP A 132 -33.80 -62.97 -70.35
N ASP A 133 -32.79 -63.75 -70.78
CA ASP A 133 -31.46 -63.83 -70.15
C ASP A 133 -30.76 -62.46 -70.12
N SER A 134 -30.85 -61.69 -71.22
CA SER A 134 -30.28 -60.35 -71.34
C SER A 134 -30.95 -59.37 -70.37
N LEU A 135 -32.28 -59.45 -70.21
CA LEU A 135 -33.03 -58.64 -69.26
C LEU A 135 -32.71 -59.01 -67.79
N GLU A 136 -32.49 -60.29 -67.48
CA GLU A 136 -32.04 -60.71 -66.14
C GLU A 136 -30.63 -60.17 -65.84
N LEU A 137 -29.69 -60.30 -66.79
CA LEU A 137 -28.33 -59.75 -66.65
C LEU A 137 -28.33 -58.22 -66.52
N GLN A 138 -29.17 -57.51 -67.30
CA GLN A 138 -29.32 -56.07 -67.16
C GLN A 138 -29.81 -55.69 -65.75
N GLY A 139 -30.82 -56.39 -65.22
CA GLY A 139 -31.32 -56.15 -63.86
C GLY A 139 -30.26 -56.37 -62.78
N LEU A 140 -29.46 -57.44 -62.90
CA LEU A 140 -28.36 -57.73 -61.98
C LEU A 140 -27.25 -56.65 -62.05
N LEU A 141 -26.92 -56.16 -63.24
CA LEU A 141 -25.96 -55.06 -63.43
C LEU A 141 -26.49 -53.74 -62.86
N GLU A 142 -27.78 -53.44 -63.03
CA GLU A 142 -28.41 -52.26 -62.42
C GLU A 142 -28.37 -52.32 -60.89
N ASP A 143 -28.68 -53.49 -60.29
CA ASP A 143 -28.57 -53.71 -58.84
C ASP A 143 -27.12 -53.58 -58.33
N GLU A 144 -26.12 -54.11 -59.05
CA GLU A 144 -24.71 -53.97 -58.68
C GLU A 144 -24.21 -52.52 -58.81
N ARG A 145 -24.61 -51.79 -59.88
CA ARG A 145 -24.32 -50.35 -60.02
C ARG A 145 -24.95 -49.54 -58.90
N LEU A 146 -26.18 -49.83 -58.50
CA LEU A 146 -26.85 -49.17 -57.36
C LEU A 146 -26.17 -49.47 -56.03
N ALA A 147 -25.77 -50.72 -55.79
CA ALA A 147 -25.03 -51.10 -54.58
C ALA A 147 -23.66 -50.42 -54.50
N SER A 148 -22.93 -50.37 -55.63
CA SER A 148 -21.64 -49.67 -55.76
C SER A 148 -21.79 -48.16 -55.51
N ALA A 149 -22.79 -47.51 -56.11
CA ALA A 149 -23.08 -46.09 -55.91
C ALA A 149 -23.41 -45.77 -54.43
N GLN A 150 -24.22 -46.60 -53.77
CA GLN A 150 -24.51 -46.46 -52.34
C GLN A 150 -23.24 -46.63 -51.48
N GLN A 151 -22.37 -47.58 -51.82
CA GLN A 151 -21.10 -47.79 -51.13
C GLN A 151 -20.16 -46.57 -51.29
N ALA A 152 -20.06 -46.02 -52.50
CA ALA A 152 -19.30 -44.80 -52.78
C ALA A 152 -19.86 -43.58 -52.02
N GLU A 153 -21.18 -43.45 -51.90
CA GLU A 153 -21.82 -42.38 -51.12
C GLU A 153 -21.49 -42.50 -49.62
N VAL A 154 -21.52 -43.72 -49.06
CA VAL A 154 -21.15 -43.97 -47.65
C VAL A 154 -19.68 -43.63 -47.40
N PHE A 155 -18.76 -44.05 -48.27
CA PHE A 155 -17.35 -43.67 -48.15
C PHE A 155 -17.14 -42.17 -48.28
N THR A 156 -17.84 -41.51 -49.22
CA THR A 156 -17.78 -40.05 -49.40
C THR A 156 -18.24 -39.31 -48.15
N LYS A 157 -19.36 -39.73 -47.54
CA LYS A 157 -19.85 -39.18 -46.26
C LYS A 157 -18.84 -39.37 -45.13
N GLN A 158 -18.23 -40.56 -45.02
CA GLN A 158 -17.22 -40.84 -44.00
C GLN A 158 -15.95 -39.97 -44.19
N ILE A 159 -15.50 -39.78 -45.44
CA ILE A 159 -14.38 -38.90 -45.78
C ILE A 159 -14.71 -37.45 -45.42
N GLN A 160 -15.90 -36.96 -45.78
CA GLN A 160 -16.34 -35.60 -45.44
C GLN A 160 -16.44 -35.37 -43.93
N GLN A 161 -16.93 -36.36 -43.17
CA GLN A 161 -16.96 -36.30 -41.71
C GLN A 161 -15.54 -36.20 -41.13
N LEU A 162 -14.63 -37.11 -41.51
CA LEU A 162 -13.24 -37.10 -41.04
C LEU A 162 -12.50 -35.81 -41.43
N GLN A 163 -12.75 -35.28 -42.62
CA GLN A 163 -12.24 -33.97 -43.04
C GLN A 163 -12.82 -32.82 -42.22
N GLY A 164 -14.06 -32.94 -41.74
CA GLY A 164 -14.70 -32.01 -40.80
C GLY A 164 -14.03 -32.04 -39.44
N GLU A 165 -13.90 -33.22 -38.85
CA GLU A 165 -13.24 -33.45 -37.55
C GLU A 165 -11.77 -32.98 -37.57
N LEU A 166 -11.03 -33.26 -38.66
CA LEU A 166 -9.66 -32.75 -38.84
C LEU A 166 -9.60 -31.23 -38.96
N ARG A 167 -10.61 -30.56 -39.53
CA ARG A 167 -10.67 -29.10 -39.60
C ARG A 167 -10.96 -28.49 -38.23
N SER A 168 -11.96 -29.01 -37.50
CA SER A 168 -12.27 -28.51 -36.15
C SER A 168 -11.12 -28.73 -35.16
N LEU A 169 -10.43 -29.88 -35.22
CA LEU A 169 -9.24 -30.12 -34.38
C LEU A 169 -8.08 -29.17 -34.70
N ARG A 170 -7.88 -28.79 -35.97
CA ARG A 170 -6.87 -27.79 -36.35
C ARG A 170 -7.24 -26.40 -35.82
N GLU A 171 -8.51 -26.03 -35.88
CA GLU A 171 -9.02 -24.77 -35.34
C GLU A 171 -8.85 -24.72 -33.82
N GLU A 172 -9.19 -25.79 -33.10
CA GLU A 172 -8.99 -25.96 -31.65
C GLU A 172 -7.52 -25.87 -31.24
N ILE A 173 -6.62 -26.57 -31.93
CA ILE A 173 -5.17 -26.46 -31.71
C ILE A 173 -4.71 -25.01 -31.90
N SER A 174 -5.17 -24.32 -32.96
CA SER A 174 -4.79 -22.92 -33.20
C SER A 174 -5.34 -21.93 -32.15
N LEU A 175 -6.46 -22.27 -31.50
CA LEU A 175 -7.05 -21.51 -30.39
C LEU A 175 -6.18 -21.69 -29.14
N LEU A 176 -5.90 -22.93 -28.75
CA LEU A 176 -5.04 -23.26 -27.61
C LEU A 176 -3.62 -22.70 -27.75
N GLU A 177 -3.05 -22.71 -28.97
CA GLU A 177 -1.75 -22.09 -29.24
C GLU A 177 -1.78 -20.57 -29.02
N ARG A 178 -2.87 -19.88 -29.39
CA ARG A 178 -3.04 -18.45 -29.14
C ARG A 178 -3.31 -18.13 -27.68
N GLU A 179 -4.14 -18.93 -27.00
CA GLU A 179 -4.46 -18.78 -25.58
C GLU A 179 -3.19 -18.93 -24.72
N LYS A 180 -2.42 -20.00 -24.94
CA LYS A 180 -1.10 -20.22 -24.34
C LYS A 180 -0.16 -19.04 -24.59
N GLU A 181 -0.12 -18.50 -25.80
CA GLU A 181 0.75 -17.37 -26.17
C GLU A 181 0.30 -16.05 -25.52
N SER A 182 -0.98 -15.86 -25.22
CA SER A 182 -1.46 -14.74 -24.37
C SER A 182 -1.14 -14.96 -22.89
N GLU A 183 -1.42 -16.14 -22.34
CA GLU A 183 -1.14 -16.47 -20.93
C GLU A 183 0.36 -16.34 -20.61
N LEU A 184 1.24 -16.82 -21.51
CA LEU A 184 2.69 -16.65 -21.36
C LEU A 184 3.09 -15.17 -21.32
N LYS A 185 2.49 -14.32 -22.15
CA LYS A 185 2.77 -12.86 -22.14
C LYS A 185 2.26 -12.17 -20.89
N GLU A 186 1.13 -12.61 -20.35
CA GLU A 186 0.59 -12.08 -19.09
C GLU A 186 1.51 -12.48 -17.93
N ILE A 187 1.90 -13.76 -17.83
CA ILE A 187 2.86 -14.25 -16.83
C ILE A 187 4.23 -13.56 -16.96
N GLU A 188 4.74 -13.33 -18.17
CA GLU A 188 6.00 -12.59 -18.39
C GLU A 188 5.93 -11.12 -17.93
N GLN A 189 4.77 -10.47 -18.10
CA GLN A 189 4.52 -9.11 -17.61
C GLN A 189 4.39 -9.08 -16.08
N GLU A 190 3.62 -9.99 -15.48
CA GLU A 190 3.51 -10.11 -14.02
C GLU A 190 4.87 -10.41 -13.38
N LEU A 191 5.68 -11.27 -14.00
CA LEU A 191 7.04 -11.56 -13.56
C LEU A 191 7.93 -10.32 -13.62
N HIS A 192 7.83 -9.50 -14.67
CA HIS A 192 8.55 -8.23 -14.74
C HIS A 192 8.10 -7.26 -13.65
N LEU A 193 6.79 -7.11 -13.43
CA LEU A 193 6.24 -6.24 -12.38
C LEU A 193 6.72 -6.69 -10.99
N ALA A 194 6.64 -7.99 -10.68
CA ALA A 194 7.15 -8.56 -9.43
C ALA A 194 8.66 -8.35 -9.26
N GLN A 195 9.45 -8.48 -10.33
CA GLN A 195 10.88 -8.18 -10.30
C GLN A 195 11.17 -6.71 -10.03
N THR A 196 10.42 -5.78 -10.65
CA THR A 196 10.56 -4.33 -10.37
C THR A 196 10.15 -3.99 -8.95
N GLU A 197 9.09 -4.60 -8.42
CA GLU A 197 8.66 -4.36 -7.04
C GLU A 197 9.65 -4.89 -6.01
N ILE A 198 10.25 -6.08 -6.25
CA ILE A 198 11.35 -6.59 -5.43
C ILE A 198 12.57 -5.66 -5.47
N GLN A 199 12.85 -5.00 -6.60
CA GLN A 199 13.92 -4.01 -6.69
C GLN A 199 13.57 -2.72 -5.92
N ASN A 200 12.36 -2.20 -6.07
CA ASN A 200 11.86 -1.02 -5.33
C ASN A 200 11.92 -1.26 -3.81
N LEU A 201 11.41 -2.39 -3.33
CA LEU A 201 11.41 -2.75 -1.90
C LEU A 201 12.82 -2.95 -1.35
N ARG A 202 13.77 -3.45 -2.16
CA ARG A 202 15.19 -3.53 -1.77
C ARG A 202 15.83 -2.16 -1.69
N GLN A 203 15.59 -1.27 -2.65
CA GLN A 203 16.10 0.09 -2.60
C GLN A 203 15.55 0.84 -1.38
N ALA A 204 14.24 0.77 -1.12
CA ALA A 204 13.64 1.39 0.06
C ALA A 204 14.19 0.84 1.39
N ALA A 205 14.52 -0.46 1.44
CA ALA A 205 15.16 -1.07 2.60
C ALA A 205 16.64 -0.67 2.76
N GLU A 206 17.36 -0.47 1.65
CA GLU A 206 18.73 0.05 1.65
C GLU A 206 18.77 1.52 2.07
N ASP A 207 17.91 2.37 1.47
CA ASP A 207 17.77 3.77 1.82
C ASP A 207 17.46 3.92 3.33
N SER A 208 16.44 3.21 3.83
CA SER A 208 16.09 3.18 5.26
C SER A 208 17.23 2.66 6.16
N ALA A 209 18.03 1.70 5.70
CA ALA A 209 19.21 1.25 6.44
C ALA A 209 20.29 2.34 6.49
N THR A 210 20.53 3.08 5.40
CA THR A 210 21.49 4.19 5.39
C THR A 210 21.03 5.38 6.24
N GLU A 211 19.72 5.67 6.29
CA GLU A 211 19.15 6.66 7.21
C GLU A 211 19.40 6.23 8.66
N HIS A 212 19.13 4.97 9.02
CA HIS A 212 19.41 4.46 10.36
C HIS A 212 20.90 4.43 10.72
N GLU A 213 21.80 4.13 9.77
CA GLU A 213 23.25 4.23 9.99
C GLU A 213 23.68 5.69 10.24
N SER A 214 23.10 6.66 9.51
CA SER A 214 23.31 8.09 9.72
C SER A 214 22.80 8.56 11.09
N ASP A 215 21.58 8.15 11.47
CA ASP A 215 21.01 8.46 12.79
C ASP A 215 21.91 7.91 13.91
N ILE A 216 22.34 6.64 13.80
CA ILE A 216 23.25 6.01 14.77
C ILE A 216 24.58 6.76 14.85
N ALA A 217 25.15 7.20 13.72
CA ALA A 217 26.38 8.00 13.71
C ALA A 217 26.20 9.35 14.42
N SER A 218 25.07 10.04 14.17
CA SER A 218 24.77 11.32 14.86
C SER A 218 24.59 11.14 16.37
N LEU A 219 23.90 10.08 16.80
CA LEU A 219 23.73 9.75 18.22
C LEU A 219 25.05 9.35 18.88
N GLN A 220 25.97 8.71 18.15
CA GLN A 220 27.32 8.41 18.63
C GLN A 220 28.15 9.69 18.80
N GLU A 221 28.09 10.64 17.86
CA GLU A 221 28.73 11.95 17.98
C GLU A 221 28.18 12.74 19.18
N ASP A 222 26.86 12.75 19.35
CA ASP A 222 26.17 13.40 20.47
C ASP A 222 26.56 12.79 21.82
N LEU A 223 26.62 11.46 21.93
CA LEU A 223 27.09 10.79 23.15
C LEU A 223 28.55 11.12 23.46
N CYS A 224 29.43 11.16 22.46
CA CYS A 224 30.84 11.55 22.65
C CYS A 224 30.95 13.01 23.11
N ARG A 225 30.14 13.92 22.55
CA ARG A 225 30.09 15.33 22.96
C ARG A 225 29.63 15.47 24.41
N MET A 226 28.53 14.83 24.80
CA MET A 226 28.03 14.85 26.17
C MET A 226 29.00 14.20 27.17
N GLN A 227 29.78 13.19 26.76
CA GLN A 227 30.85 12.59 27.57
C GLN A 227 31.99 13.60 27.82
N ASN A 228 32.45 14.30 26.77
CA ASN A 228 33.48 15.33 26.92
C ASN A 228 33.00 16.49 27.82
N GLU A 229 31.75 16.94 27.67
CA GLU A 229 31.15 17.96 28.54
C GLU A 229 31.05 17.49 30.00
N LEU A 230 30.74 16.22 30.24
CA LEU A 230 30.74 15.63 31.58
C LEU A 230 32.15 15.61 32.18
N ASP A 231 33.16 15.15 31.43
CA ASP A 231 34.57 15.11 31.86
C ASP A 231 35.11 16.51 32.19
N ASP A 232 34.74 17.54 31.41
CA ASP A 232 35.09 18.93 31.70
C ASP A 232 34.42 19.45 32.98
N MET A 233 33.15 19.09 33.21
CA MET A 233 32.44 19.41 34.45
C MET A 233 33.00 18.64 35.67
N GLU A 234 33.48 17.41 35.47
CA GLU A 234 34.21 16.64 36.49
C GLU A 234 35.54 17.32 36.87
N ARG A 235 36.28 17.83 35.87
CA ARG A 235 37.52 18.59 36.06
C ARG A 235 37.25 19.88 36.84
N ILE A 236 36.26 20.68 36.42
CA ILE A 236 35.87 21.94 37.08
C ILE A 236 35.40 21.68 38.52
N ARG A 237 34.62 20.61 38.76
CA ARG A 237 34.26 20.17 40.12
C ARG A 237 35.50 19.86 40.96
N GLY A 238 36.46 19.14 40.41
CA GLY A 238 37.74 18.84 41.08
C GLY A 238 38.54 20.09 41.42
N GLU A 239 38.55 21.10 40.54
CA GLU A 239 39.19 22.41 40.79
C GLU A 239 38.53 23.13 41.98
N TYR A 240 37.19 23.16 42.06
CA TYR A 240 36.48 23.71 43.22
C TYR A 240 36.70 22.89 44.50
N GLU A 241 36.81 21.55 44.44
CA GLU A 241 37.14 20.73 45.61
C GLU A 241 38.56 21.03 46.14
N MET A 242 39.53 21.26 45.25
CA MET A 242 40.87 21.72 45.61
C MET A 242 40.86 23.13 46.21
N GLU A 243 40.07 24.06 45.66
CA GLU A 243 39.90 25.40 46.24
C GLU A 243 39.25 25.35 47.62
N ILE A 244 38.17 24.58 47.80
CA ILE A 244 37.48 24.40 49.09
C ILE A 244 38.42 23.79 50.13
N THR A 245 39.22 22.78 49.77
CA THR A 245 40.18 22.17 50.70
C THR A 245 41.33 23.12 51.04
N SER A 246 41.84 23.89 50.07
CA SER A 246 42.82 24.95 50.28
C SER A 246 42.30 26.05 51.22
N LEU A 247 41.09 26.58 50.98
CA LEU A 247 40.46 27.59 51.82
C LEU A 247 40.18 27.07 53.24
N ARG A 248 39.77 25.81 53.40
CA ARG A 248 39.62 25.18 54.72
C ARG A 248 40.95 25.11 55.48
N ALA A 249 42.03 24.68 54.81
CA ALA A 249 43.36 24.66 55.40
C ALA A 249 43.85 26.08 55.75
N GLU A 250 43.60 27.08 54.89
CA GLU A 250 43.94 28.48 55.15
C GLU A 250 43.17 29.04 56.36
N MET A 251 41.87 28.75 56.47
CA MET A 251 41.06 29.10 57.64
C MET A 251 41.58 28.42 58.92
N GLU A 252 41.92 27.12 58.87
CA GLU A 252 42.42 26.37 60.01
C GLU A 252 43.78 26.88 60.49
N MET A 253 44.69 27.22 59.55
CA MET A 253 45.96 27.87 59.86
C MET A 253 45.76 29.27 60.47
N LYS A 254 44.88 30.10 59.88
CA LYS A 254 44.52 31.42 60.43
C LYS A 254 43.86 31.32 61.81
N SER A 255 43.08 30.29 62.10
CA SER A 255 42.48 30.08 63.43
C SER A 255 43.45 29.51 64.46
N SER A 256 44.48 28.79 64.01
CA SER A 256 45.50 28.18 64.86
C SER A 256 46.64 29.15 65.20
N ASP A 257 46.79 30.24 64.45
CA ASP A 257 47.78 31.29 64.73
C ASP A 257 47.47 31.96 66.10
N PRO A 258 48.41 31.95 67.07
CA PRO A 258 48.16 32.51 68.40
C PRO A 258 47.91 34.03 68.35
N SER A 259 48.38 34.73 67.32
CA SER A 259 48.05 36.14 67.04
C SER A 259 46.55 36.37 66.82
N ASN A 260 45.78 35.36 66.39
CA ASN A 260 44.34 35.48 66.24
C ASN A 260 43.58 35.22 67.55
N SER A 261 44.21 34.54 68.53
CA SER A 261 43.69 34.48 69.91
C SER A 261 43.80 35.84 70.62
N LEU A 262 44.81 36.65 70.28
CA LEU A 262 44.88 38.07 70.66
C LEU A 262 43.73 38.85 70.03
N ASN A 263 43.49 38.76 68.71
CA ASN A 263 42.35 39.44 68.07
C ASN A 263 40.98 39.06 68.69
N LEU A 264 40.81 37.83 69.18
CA LEU A 264 39.59 37.40 69.87
C LEU A 264 39.48 38.01 71.29
N SER A 265 40.62 38.15 71.99
CA SER A 265 40.71 38.89 73.27
C SER A 265 40.41 40.38 73.05
N ASP A 266 41.09 41.00 72.08
CA ASP A 266 40.94 42.42 71.72
C ASP A 266 39.49 42.74 71.29
N TYR A 267 38.82 41.83 70.57
CA TYR A 267 37.40 41.96 70.25
C TYR A 267 36.51 41.87 71.50
N SER A 268 36.82 40.95 72.42
CA SER A 268 36.10 40.84 73.70
C SER A 268 36.31 42.07 74.59
N GLU A 269 37.54 42.57 74.70
CA GLU A 269 37.91 43.77 75.44
C GLU A 269 37.25 45.01 74.83
N MET A 270 37.31 45.19 73.51
CA MET A 270 36.64 46.29 72.82
C MET A 270 35.10 46.22 72.94
N GLN A 271 34.52 45.02 72.98
CA GLN A 271 33.10 44.83 73.23
C GLN A 271 32.72 45.19 74.68
N GLU A 272 33.60 44.93 75.64
CA GLU A 272 33.44 45.35 77.03
C GLU A 272 33.63 46.87 77.21
N GLU A 273 34.62 47.48 76.56
CA GLU A 273 34.82 48.94 76.52
C GLU A 273 33.61 49.66 75.89
N LEU A 274 33.06 49.14 74.80
CA LEU A 274 31.84 49.68 74.19
C LEU A 274 30.64 49.62 75.14
N GLN A 275 30.55 48.57 75.96
CA GLN A 275 29.50 48.47 76.97
C GLN A 275 29.75 49.45 78.13
N GLN A 276 30.98 49.58 78.62
CA GLN A 276 31.34 50.58 79.64
C GLN A 276 31.10 52.02 79.16
N LEU A 277 31.42 52.34 77.90
CA LEU A 277 31.17 53.66 77.32
C LEU A 277 29.67 53.95 77.19
N ARG A 278 28.88 52.94 76.79
CA ARG A 278 27.41 53.03 76.70
C ARG A 278 26.78 53.24 78.08
N ASP A 279 27.35 52.65 79.12
CA ASP A 279 26.91 52.80 80.51
C ASP A 279 27.29 54.18 81.07
N ARG A 280 28.50 54.65 80.78
CA ARG A 280 28.96 56.00 81.12
C ARG A 280 28.16 57.09 80.40
N TYR A 281 27.79 56.87 79.14
CA TYR A 281 26.90 57.77 78.40
C TYR A 281 25.51 57.84 79.03
N ARG A 282 24.93 56.71 79.45
CA ARG A 282 23.66 56.70 80.20
C ARG A 282 23.77 57.51 81.49
N PHE A 283 24.79 57.24 82.31
CA PHE A 283 25.00 57.96 83.58
C PHE A 283 25.15 59.47 83.36
N LEU A 284 25.97 59.89 82.40
CA LEU A 284 26.18 61.31 82.08
C LEU A 284 24.89 61.99 81.58
N ASN A 285 24.05 61.27 80.83
CA ASN A 285 22.76 61.77 80.37
C ASN A 285 21.71 61.87 81.50
N GLU A 286 21.80 60.99 82.51
CA GLU A 286 21.04 61.11 83.76
C GLU A 286 21.48 62.35 84.56
N GLU A 287 22.79 62.58 84.73
CA GLU A 287 23.32 63.78 85.40
C GLU A 287 22.97 65.06 84.64
N TYR A 288 23.08 65.07 83.31
CA TYR A 288 22.68 66.19 82.47
C TYR A 288 21.20 66.54 82.65
N ARG A 289 20.32 65.53 82.70
CA ARG A 289 18.88 65.73 82.95
C ARG A 289 18.63 66.32 84.34
N ALA A 290 19.27 65.79 85.38
CA ALA A 290 19.15 66.32 86.75
C ALA A 290 19.67 67.76 86.86
N LEU A 291 20.75 68.09 86.14
CA LEU A 291 21.29 69.44 86.08
C LEU A 291 20.38 70.39 85.30
N GLN A 292 19.73 69.92 84.23
CA GLN A 292 18.73 70.67 83.46
C GLN A 292 17.46 70.93 84.29
N GLU A 293 16.99 69.96 85.06
CA GLU A 293 15.89 70.12 86.03
C GLU A 293 16.26 71.16 87.10
N SER A 294 17.44 71.04 87.71
CA SER A 294 17.95 72.02 88.67
C SER A 294 18.10 73.43 88.09
N ASN A 295 18.62 73.54 86.87
CA ASN A 295 18.77 74.82 86.17
C ASN A 295 17.40 75.45 85.89
N SER A 296 16.43 74.67 85.37
CA SER A 296 15.07 75.16 85.16
C SER A 296 14.37 75.60 86.45
N SER A 297 14.63 74.92 87.58
CA SER A 297 14.16 75.34 88.90
C SER A 297 14.79 76.65 89.36
N LEU A 298 16.11 76.82 89.15
CA LEU A 298 16.82 78.06 89.48
C LEU A 298 16.42 79.21 88.55
N THR A 299 16.17 78.96 87.27
CA THR A 299 15.61 79.94 86.33
C THR A 299 14.19 80.32 86.72
N GLY A 300 13.38 79.37 87.20
CA GLY A 300 12.07 79.66 87.80
C GLY A 300 12.18 80.57 89.03
N GLN A 301 13.05 80.24 89.98
CA GLN A 301 13.32 81.07 91.17
C GLN A 301 13.89 82.46 90.80
N LEU A 302 14.74 82.55 89.77
CA LEU A 302 15.23 83.82 89.24
C LEU A 302 14.10 84.61 88.58
N ALA A 303 13.24 83.98 87.79
CA ALA A 303 12.06 84.63 87.20
C ALA A 303 11.08 85.11 88.28
N ASP A 304 10.90 84.36 89.37
CA ASP A 304 10.10 84.78 90.53
C ASP A 304 10.75 85.99 91.22
N LEU A 305 12.07 85.96 91.48
CA LEU A 305 12.81 87.08 92.07
C LEU A 305 12.89 88.31 91.15
N GLU A 306 12.92 88.11 89.84
CA GLU A 306 12.81 89.16 88.83
C GLU A 306 11.37 89.66 88.70
N SER A 307 10.35 88.84 88.90
CA SER A 307 8.95 89.28 89.00
C SER A 307 8.72 90.09 90.28
N GLU A 308 9.34 89.71 91.40
CA GLU A 308 9.36 90.45 92.66
C GLU A 308 10.14 91.77 92.51
N ARG A 309 11.29 91.73 91.84
CA ARG A 309 12.13 92.90 91.58
C ARG A 309 11.45 93.85 90.61
N THR A 310 10.84 93.34 89.55
CA THR A 310 10.06 94.15 88.59
C THR A 310 8.79 94.63 89.22
N ARG A 311 8.05 93.85 90.03
CA ARG A 311 6.92 94.34 90.85
C ARG A 311 7.33 95.48 91.76
N ARG A 312 8.42 95.33 92.52
CA ARG A 312 8.97 96.41 93.36
C ARG A 312 9.53 97.57 92.54
N ALA A 313 9.98 97.32 91.31
CA ALA A 313 10.42 98.34 90.37
C ALA A 313 9.28 98.97 89.58
N THR A 314 8.10 98.36 89.47
CA THR A 314 6.87 98.89 88.89
C THR A 314 5.99 99.55 89.93
N GLU A 315 6.09 99.18 91.20
CA GLU A 315 5.68 100.02 92.34
C GLU A 315 6.51 101.31 92.32
N LYS A 316 7.84 101.20 92.36
CA LYS A 316 8.76 102.36 92.27
C LYS A 316 8.71 103.08 90.92
N TRP A 317 8.36 102.40 89.83
CA TRP A 317 8.20 103.04 88.52
C TRP A 317 6.82 103.64 88.39
N LEU A 318 5.74 103.12 88.98
CA LEU A 318 4.47 103.87 89.07
C LEU A 318 4.67 105.13 89.92
N GLU A 319 5.39 105.03 91.05
CA GLU A 319 5.87 106.19 91.82
C GLU A 319 6.76 107.14 90.98
N SER A 320 7.64 106.59 90.13
CA SER A 320 8.56 107.37 89.28
C SER A 320 7.99 107.77 87.91
N GLN A 321 6.82 107.26 87.50
CA GLN A 321 6.12 107.49 86.23
C GLN A 321 5.00 108.50 86.46
N MET A 322 4.40 108.54 87.66
CA MET A 322 3.88 109.79 88.21
C MET A 322 4.92 110.94 88.18
N LEU A 323 6.22 110.60 88.14
CA LEU A 323 7.35 111.52 88.00
C LEU A 323 7.99 111.54 86.59
N LYS A 324 7.60 110.64 85.67
CA LYS A 324 8.21 110.39 84.34
C LYS A 324 7.23 109.92 83.25
N ASP A 325 5.97 110.33 83.32
CA ASP A 325 5.20 110.77 82.15
C ASP A 325 5.79 112.09 81.59
N MET A 326 7.11 112.08 81.46
CA MET A 326 8.02 113.13 81.02
C MET A 326 9.19 112.41 80.32
N MET A 327 8.84 111.86 79.14
CA MET A 327 9.71 111.44 78.02
C MET A 327 10.09 109.94 77.87
N SER A 328 9.31 109.24 77.02
CA SER A 328 9.70 108.55 75.75
C SER A 328 10.99 107.70 75.66
N ALA A 329 10.97 106.40 75.25
CA ALA A 329 10.64 105.79 73.93
C ALA A 329 11.82 105.83 72.90
N GLU A 330 12.13 104.88 72.00
CA GLU A 330 11.76 103.45 71.74
C GLU A 330 12.64 102.87 70.58
N SER A 331 12.40 101.60 70.15
CA SER A 331 12.86 100.96 68.88
C SER A 331 14.36 100.60 68.75
N GLN A 332 14.85 99.42 68.30
CA GLN A 332 14.45 98.32 67.38
C GLN A 332 14.49 98.58 65.85
N THR A 333 15.06 97.61 65.12
CA THR A 333 14.95 97.19 63.69
C THR A 333 15.93 96.00 63.50
N SER A 334 15.92 95.12 62.48
CA SER A 334 14.92 94.57 61.54
C SER A 334 15.65 93.51 60.67
N GLU A 335 15.01 92.43 60.19
CA GLU A 335 15.63 91.42 59.29
C GLU A 335 14.61 90.82 58.30
N MET A 336 15.05 90.31 57.13
CA MET A 336 14.20 90.04 55.95
C MET A 336 14.78 88.98 54.97
N ASP A 337 13.87 88.29 54.27
CA ASP A 337 13.99 87.59 52.95
C ASP A 337 14.55 86.16 52.76
N PHE A 338 14.33 85.65 51.54
CA PHE A 338 13.78 84.30 51.23
C PHE A 338 14.31 83.77 49.87
N LEU A 339 14.78 82.51 49.80
CA LEU A 339 15.27 81.76 48.61
C LEU A 339 15.21 80.23 48.95
N GLU A 340 15.19 79.21 48.06
CA GLU A 340 14.88 79.02 46.62
C GLU A 340 14.50 77.51 46.39
N PRO A 341 14.18 76.98 45.18
CA PRO A 341 13.69 75.59 45.03
C PRO A 341 14.78 74.49 45.10
N ASP A 342 14.39 73.35 45.67
CA ASP A 342 15.31 72.29 46.14
C ASP A 342 15.65 71.18 45.11
N PRO A 343 16.90 70.64 45.12
CA PRO A 343 17.37 69.56 44.24
C PRO A 343 16.59 68.24 44.24
N GLU A 344 15.86 67.87 45.30
CA GLU A 344 15.11 66.59 45.37
C GLU A 344 14.10 66.44 44.21
N THR A 345 13.57 67.57 43.73
CA THR A 345 12.58 67.62 42.64
C THR A 345 13.12 67.16 41.27
N GLN A 346 14.44 67.15 41.07
CA GLN A 346 15.07 66.71 39.82
C GLN A 346 15.30 65.20 39.81
N LEU A 347 15.73 64.63 40.94
CA LEU A 347 15.96 63.19 41.11
C LEU A 347 14.66 62.39 40.91
N LEU A 348 13.55 62.89 41.44
CA LEU A 348 12.23 62.24 41.34
C LEU A 348 11.75 62.14 39.87
N ARG A 349 12.05 63.14 39.02
CA ARG A 349 11.72 63.10 37.59
C ARG A 349 12.55 62.07 36.82
N GLN A 350 13.83 61.91 37.17
CA GLN A 350 14.71 60.92 36.56
C GLN A 350 14.22 59.49 36.82
N GLN A 351 13.77 59.20 38.06
CA GLN A 351 13.23 57.89 38.43
C GLN A 351 11.91 57.57 37.72
N LEU A 352 11.05 58.57 37.54
CA LEU A 352 9.76 58.39 36.86
C LEU A 352 9.94 58.03 35.38
N LEU A 353 10.90 58.66 34.69
CA LEU A 353 11.24 58.36 33.30
C LEU A 353 11.73 56.90 33.12
N GLY A 354 12.61 56.43 34.03
CA GLY A 354 13.08 55.04 34.00
C GLY A 354 12.00 54.00 34.29
N ALA A 355 10.99 54.36 35.11
CA ALA A 355 9.83 53.51 35.34
C ALA A 355 8.89 53.45 34.12
N GLU A 356 8.73 54.55 33.37
CA GLU A 356 7.98 54.56 32.10
C GLU A 356 8.65 53.69 31.03
N GLU A 357 9.98 53.72 30.90
CA GLU A 357 10.72 52.89 29.95
C GLU A 357 10.55 51.38 30.26
N GLN A 358 10.71 50.99 31.53
CA GLN A 358 10.46 49.60 31.96
C GLN A 358 9.01 49.14 31.72
N MET A 359 8.04 50.03 31.86
CA MET A 359 6.63 49.73 31.56
C MET A 359 6.42 49.41 30.07
N HIS A 360 7.03 50.19 29.17
CA HIS A 360 6.94 49.96 27.72
C HIS A 360 7.62 48.65 27.31
N ASP A 361 8.78 48.33 27.88
CA ASP A 361 9.47 47.06 27.67
C ASP A 361 8.65 45.85 28.10
N MET A 362 8.02 45.91 29.29
CA MET A 362 7.10 44.86 29.73
C MET A 362 5.86 44.77 28.82
N GLN A 363 5.31 45.91 28.37
CA GLN A 363 4.18 45.92 27.44
C GLN A 363 4.53 45.25 26.10
N ASN A 364 5.75 45.43 25.60
CA ASN A 364 6.21 44.80 24.36
C ASN A 364 6.42 43.29 24.52
N LYS A 365 7.05 42.84 25.61
CA LYS A 365 7.18 41.41 25.95
C LYS A 365 5.82 40.73 26.10
N CYS A 366 4.83 41.40 26.70
CA CYS A 366 3.46 40.89 26.77
C CYS A 366 2.80 40.75 25.39
N LYS A 367 3.11 41.61 24.40
CA LYS A 367 2.59 41.46 23.02
C LYS A 367 3.25 40.28 22.31
N GLU A 368 4.57 40.14 22.45
CA GLU A 368 5.37 39.05 21.88
C GLU A 368 4.88 37.68 22.37
N LEU A 369 4.73 37.50 23.70
CA LEU A 369 4.16 36.30 24.29
C LEU A 369 2.70 36.04 23.87
N CYS A 370 1.90 37.08 23.59
CA CYS A 370 0.55 36.90 23.04
C CYS A 370 0.59 36.34 21.60
N CYS A 371 1.54 36.79 20.78
CA CYS A 371 1.75 36.26 19.43
C CYS A 371 2.21 34.80 19.46
N GLU A 372 3.23 34.47 20.26
CA GLU A 372 3.70 33.09 20.45
C GLU A 372 2.58 32.15 20.94
N LEU A 373 1.76 32.60 21.90
CA LEU A 373 0.62 31.83 22.38
C LEU A 373 -0.41 31.57 21.26
N GLN A 374 -0.66 32.56 20.40
CA GLN A 374 -1.58 32.44 19.27
C GLN A 374 -1.04 31.48 18.20
N GLU A 375 0.27 31.50 17.93
CA GLU A 375 0.96 30.57 17.05
C GLU A 375 0.92 29.13 17.60
N LEU A 376 1.23 28.93 18.88
CA LEU A 376 1.11 27.62 19.55
C LEU A 376 -0.33 27.09 19.53
N GLN A 377 -1.34 27.96 19.71
CA GLN A 377 -2.75 27.60 19.55
C GLN A 377 -3.14 27.26 18.10
N HIS A 378 -2.43 27.77 17.11
CA HIS A 378 -2.61 27.39 15.71
C HIS A 378 -1.98 26.02 15.43
N HIS A 379 -0.72 25.81 15.84
CA HIS A 379 0.00 24.54 15.73
C HIS A 379 -0.73 23.38 16.44
N ARG A 380 -1.32 23.65 17.61
CA ARG A 380 -2.17 22.65 18.28
C ARG A 380 -3.40 22.28 17.45
N ARG A 381 -4.08 23.26 16.84
CA ARG A 381 -5.28 23.01 16.02
C ARG A 381 -4.96 22.20 14.76
N THR A 382 -3.87 22.54 14.06
CA THR A 382 -3.43 21.78 12.89
C THR A 382 -2.99 20.36 13.27
N SER A 383 -2.23 20.21 14.36
CA SER A 383 -1.86 18.89 14.91
C SER A 383 -3.08 18.02 15.25
N GLU A 384 -4.10 18.58 15.91
CA GLU A 384 -5.35 17.86 16.19
C GLU A 384 -6.15 17.54 14.91
N GLU A 385 -6.07 18.35 13.85
CA GLU A 385 -6.69 18.06 12.54
C GLU A 385 -5.98 16.93 11.79
N GLU A 386 -4.65 16.90 11.79
CA GLU A 386 -3.85 15.81 11.22
C GLU A 386 -4.05 14.51 12.02
N GLN A 387 -4.10 14.56 13.35
CA GLN A 387 -4.46 13.38 14.16
C GLN A 387 -5.84 12.82 13.77
N ARG A 388 -6.83 13.69 13.49
CA ARG A 388 -8.16 13.29 13.00
C ARG A 388 -8.15 12.81 11.54
N ARG A 389 -7.14 13.16 10.71
CA ARG A 389 -6.94 12.58 9.36
C ARG A 389 -6.36 11.17 9.47
N LEU A 390 -5.23 11.03 10.15
CA LEU A 390 -4.56 9.76 10.38
C LEU A 390 -5.48 8.73 11.04
N GLN A 391 -6.31 9.14 12.01
CA GLN A 391 -7.29 8.22 12.63
C GLN A 391 -8.40 7.76 11.66
N ARG A 392 -8.76 8.56 10.65
CA ARG A 392 -9.69 8.14 9.58
C ARG A 392 -9.01 7.18 8.61
N GLU A 393 -7.78 7.50 8.19
CA GLU A 393 -6.99 6.65 7.28
C GLU A 393 -6.69 5.28 7.91
N LEU A 394 -6.26 5.24 9.18
CA LEU A 394 -6.10 4.00 9.95
C LEU A 394 -7.40 3.18 9.99
N LYS A 395 -8.55 3.83 10.16
CA LYS A 395 -9.85 3.15 10.15
C LYS A 395 -10.23 2.63 8.76
N CYS A 396 -9.89 3.34 7.68
CA CYS A 396 -10.05 2.84 6.31
C CYS A 396 -9.18 1.62 6.07
N ALA A 397 -7.89 1.68 6.40
CA ALA A 397 -6.97 0.55 6.28
C ALA A 397 -7.41 -0.67 7.11
N GLN A 398 -7.90 -0.48 8.33
CA GLN A 398 -8.50 -1.55 9.14
C GLN A 398 -9.73 -2.19 8.46
N ASN A 399 -10.61 -1.39 7.86
CA ASN A 399 -11.76 -1.91 7.12
C ASN A 399 -11.34 -2.67 5.84
N GLU A 400 -10.27 -2.23 5.17
CA GLU A 400 -9.71 -2.94 4.02
C GLU A 400 -9.10 -4.29 4.42
N VAL A 401 -8.28 -4.32 5.47
CA VAL A 401 -7.76 -5.57 6.06
C VAL A 401 -8.89 -6.51 6.48
N LEU A 402 -9.95 -5.99 7.12
CA LEU A 402 -11.13 -6.78 7.47
C LEU A 402 -11.89 -7.29 6.22
N ARG A 403 -11.96 -6.51 5.13
CA ARG A 403 -12.51 -7.01 3.85
C ARG A 403 -11.66 -8.16 3.30
N PHE A 404 -10.33 -8.03 3.27
CA PHE A 404 -9.44 -9.10 2.81
C PHE A 404 -9.56 -10.36 3.67
N GLN A 405 -9.62 -10.23 5.00
CA GLN A 405 -9.87 -11.35 5.91
C GLN A 405 -11.25 -11.99 5.69
N THR A 406 -12.30 -11.19 5.47
CA THR A 406 -13.66 -11.70 5.27
C THR A 406 -13.80 -12.39 3.91
N SER A 407 -13.21 -11.85 2.84
CA SER A 407 -13.18 -12.52 1.53
C SER A 407 -12.39 -13.83 1.59
N HIS A 408 -11.30 -13.89 2.36
CA HIS A 408 -10.54 -15.12 2.56
C HIS A 408 -11.29 -16.17 3.41
N ASN A 409 -12.19 -15.76 4.31
CA ASN A 409 -13.04 -16.67 5.09
C ASN A 409 -14.23 -17.21 4.28
N VAL A 410 -14.75 -16.45 3.29
CA VAL A 410 -15.85 -16.92 2.42
C VAL A 410 -15.40 -18.01 1.43
N THR A 411 -14.09 -18.10 1.15
CA THR A 411 -13.51 -19.12 0.24
C THR A 411 -13.10 -20.41 0.97
N GLN A 412 -13.22 -20.51 2.30
CA GLN A 412 -13.03 -21.80 3.00
C GLN A 412 -14.36 -22.54 3.23
N PRO A 413 -14.47 -23.82 2.82
CA PRO A 413 -15.59 -24.66 3.23
C PRO A 413 -15.49 -25.07 4.72
N SER A 414 -16.65 -25.25 5.35
CA SER A 414 -16.85 -25.61 6.76
C SER A 414 -15.95 -26.75 7.26
N PRO A 415 -15.45 -26.71 8.51
CA PRO A 415 -14.54 -27.73 9.03
C PRO A 415 -15.21 -29.11 9.15
N ALA A 416 -14.64 -30.10 8.46
CA ALA A 416 -14.84 -31.51 8.75
C ALA A 416 -14.02 -31.91 10.00
N PRO A 417 -14.42 -32.94 10.78
CA PRO A 417 -13.72 -33.31 12.00
C PRO A 417 -12.30 -33.83 11.71
N GLU A 418 -11.32 -33.37 12.49
CA GLU A 418 -9.90 -33.71 12.29
C GLU A 418 -9.64 -35.23 12.40
N PRO A 419 -8.89 -35.83 11.46
CA PRO A 419 -8.37 -37.18 11.61
C PRO A 419 -7.21 -37.19 12.62
N PRO A 420 -6.97 -38.32 13.32
CA PRO A 420 -5.95 -38.39 14.36
C PRO A 420 -4.55 -38.17 13.79
N ILE A 421 -3.79 -37.29 14.42
CA ILE A 421 -2.42 -36.92 14.04
C ILE A 421 -1.50 -38.14 14.25
N PHE A 422 -1.32 -38.95 13.21
CA PHE A 422 -0.25 -39.94 13.17
C PHE A 422 1.09 -39.21 13.10
N SER A 423 1.75 -39.10 14.24
CA SER A 423 3.03 -38.42 14.36
C SER A 423 4.08 -39.12 13.49
N LEU A 424 4.74 -38.34 12.63
CA LEU A 424 5.85 -38.76 11.76
C LEU A 424 6.89 -39.71 12.40
N PRO A 425 7.32 -39.57 13.69
CA PRO A 425 8.18 -40.57 14.33
C PRO A 425 7.60 -41.99 14.40
N LEU A 426 6.28 -42.16 14.45
CA LEU A 426 5.64 -43.48 14.55
C LEU A 426 5.72 -44.27 13.24
N VAL A 427 5.56 -43.60 12.10
CA VAL A 427 5.76 -44.20 10.77
C VAL A 427 7.23 -44.59 10.57
N GLY A 428 8.17 -43.74 11.01
CA GLY A 428 9.60 -44.06 11.01
C GLY A 428 9.93 -45.31 11.83
N LEU A 429 9.35 -45.45 13.03
CA LEU A 429 9.52 -46.64 13.87
C LEU A 429 8.99 -47.92 13.22
N VAL A 430 7.85 -47.87 12.53
CA VAL A 430 7.28 -49.02 11.80
C VAL A 430 8.19 -49.44 10.63
N VAL A 431 8.73 -48.48 9.87
CA VAL A 431 9.67 -48.79 8.77
C VAL A 431 10.99 -49.37 9.30
N ILE A 432 11.56 -48.80 10.37
CA ILE A 432 12.82 -49.29 10.96
C ILE A 432 12.65 -50.71 11.54
N SER A 433 11.54 -50.98 12.23
CA SER A 433 11.25 -52.30 12.77
C SER A 433 11.00 -53.35 11.69
N ALA A 434 10.33 -52.99 10.58
CA ALA A 434 10.19 -53.87 9.42
C ALA A 434 11.55 -54.20 8.77
N LEU A 435 12.42 -53.19 8.59
CA LEU A 435 13.76 -53.40 8.02
C LEU A 435 14.65 -54.28 8.92
N LEU A 436 14.59 -54.08 10.25
CA LEU A 436 15.27 -54.94 11.21
C LEU A 436 14.74 -56.37 11.19
N TRP A 437 13.42 -56.55 11.02
CA TRP A 437 12.82 -57.88 10.92
C TRP A 437 13.25 -58.62 9.65
N CYS A 438 13.27 -57.94 8.50
CA CYS A 438 13.78 -58.51 7.24
C CYS A 438 15.26 -58.91 7.38
N TRP A 439 16.09 -58.04 7.96
CA TRP A 439 17.51 -58.34 8.18
C TRP A 439 17.74 -59.52 9.15
N TRP A 440 16.89 -59.66 10.18
CA TRP A 440 16.97 -60.78 11.12
C TRP A 440 16.47 -62.09 10.50
N ALA A 441 15.44 -62.05 9.65
CA ALA A 441 14.97 -63.21 8.90
C ALA A 441 16.05 -63.73 7.92
N GLU A 442 16.76 -62.83 7.24
CA GLU A 442 17.80 -63.18 6.25
C GLU A 442 19.15 -63.57 6.89
N THR A 443 19.33 -63.34 8.19
CA THR A 443 20.51 -63.81 8.97
C THR A 443 20.23 -65.02 9.88
N SER A 444 18.98 -65.52 9.87
CA SER A 444 18.55 -66.70 10.66
C SER A 444 18.18 -67.92 9.81
N SER A 445 18.35 -67.83 8.48
CA SER A 445 18.33 -68.93 7.51
C SER A 445 19.73 -69.31 7.02
#